data_AF-A0A8T0FKF4-F1
#
_entry.id   AF-A0A8T0FKF4-F1
#
_cell.length_a   1.000
_cell.length_b   1.000
_cell.length_c   1.000
_cell.angle_alpha   90.00
_cell.angle_beta   90.00
_cell.angle_gamma   90.00
#
_symmetry.space_group_name_H-M   'P 1'
#
loop_
_entity.id
_entity.type
_entity.pdbx_description
1 polymer ?
#
loop_
_entity_poly.entity_id
_entity_poly.type
_entity_poly.pdbx_seq_one_letter_code
_entity_poly.pdbx_strand_id
1 'polypeptide(L)'
;MGLFTFFWGIVVYFLGSSSKFREKYNPRADPLICAYSMILAVPLVYLACITASPYTYLSYVFIFFGVTLLCMNWVLVADIVLYVVVPRRRSMAEAIQITVSHLLGDACSPYIVGRISDRISGGDESPMAKYLSMQYSLFIPVFILVVGASCFFINSFYVVEDKERCSKQMQGDISAALLSNIVDVSESDNLHKRINSSDPDNSP
;
A
#
# COMPACT_ATOMS: atom_id res chain seq x y z
N MET A 1 14.88 -7.45 -20.30
CA MET A 1 14.26 -6.80 -19.12
C MET A 1 12.77 -7.16 -18.96
N GLY A 2 11.94 -7.11 -20.02
CA GLY A 2 10.49 -7.40 -19.90
C GLY A 2 10.10 -8.81 -19.41
N LEU A 3 10.86 -9.86 -19.77
CA LEU A 3 10.58 -11.23 -19.30
C LEU A 3 10.79 -11.38 -17.78
N PHE A 4 11.83 -10.75 -17.24
CA PHE A 4 12.09 -10.76 -15.80
C PHE A 4 10.99 -10.04 -15.02
N THR A 5 10.52 -8.88 -15.50
CA THR A 5 9.42 -8.14 -14.89
C THR A 5 8.11 -8.93 -14.91
N PHE A 6 7.88 -9.73 -15.96
CA PHE A 6 6.70 -10.59 -16.06
C PHE A 6 6.70 -11.71 -15.01
N PHE A 7 7.78 -12.48 -14.90
CA PHE A 7 7.92 -13.49 -13.85
C PHE A 7 7.89 -12.86 -12.46
N TRP A 8 8.47 -11.67 -12.30
CA TRP A 8 8.45 -10.92 -11.06
C TRP A 8 7.02 -10.52 -10.64
N GLY A 9 6.25 -9.97 -11.59
CA GLY A 9 4.86 -9.57 -11.37
C GLY A 9 3.98 -10.76 -10.99
N ILE A 10 4.23 -11.94 -11.57
CA ILE A 10 3.55 -13.17 -11.20
C ILE A 10 3.86 -13.55 -9.75
N VAL A 11 5.13 -13.56 -9.34
CA VAL A 11 5.52 -13.91 -7.96
C VAL A 11 4.87 -12.96 -6.95
N VAL A 12 4.91 -11.65 -7.21
CA VAL A 12 4.30 -10.64 -6.34
C VAL A 12 2.78 -10.79 -6.28
N TYR A 13 2.13 -11.06 -7.41
CA TYR A 13 0.68 -11.32 -7.48
C TYR A 13 0.27 -12.56 -6.68
N PHE A 14 1.02 -13.67 -6.80
CA PHE A 14 0.72 -14.89 -6.05
C PHE A 14 0.92 -14.72 -4.53
N LEU A 15 1.94 -13.95 -4.11
CA LEU A 15 2.13 -13.63 -2.71
C LEU A 15 1.03 -12.71 -2.16
N GLY A 16 0.54 -11.76 -2.96
CA GLY A 16 -0.63 -10.94 -2.64
C GLY A 16 -1.92 -11.77 -2.57
N SER A 17 -2.17 -12.68 -3.51
CA SER A 17 -3.35 -13.56 -3.46
C SER A 17 -3.38 -14.47 -2.23
N SER A 18 -2.19 -14.83 -1.73
CA SER A 18 -2.02 -15.62 -0.50
C SER A 18 -2.25 -14.81 0.80
N SER A 19 -2.36 -13.46 0.72
CA SER A 19 -2.67 -12.61 1.89
C SER A 19 -4.04 -12.94 2.46
N LYS A 20 -5.05 -13.14 1.61
CA LYS A 20 -6.41 -13.58 2.02
C LYS A 20 -6.43 -14.92 2.77
N PHE A 21 -5.51 -15.82 2.45
CA PHE A 21 -5.39 -17.11 3.13
C PHE A 21 -4.69 -16.97 4.50
N ARG A 22 -3.77 -16.01 4.64
CA ARG A 22 -3.06 -15.68 5.89
C ARG A 22 -3.88 -14.81 6.83
N GLU A 23 -4.74 -13.94 6.31
CA GLU A 23 -5.67 -13.12 7.10
C GLU A 23 -6.66 -14.00 7.89
N LYS A 24 -7.01 -15.17 7.34
CA LYS A 24 -7.87 -16.16 8.01
C LYS A 24 -7.21 -16.78 9.25
N TYR A 25 -5.88 -16.76 9.34
CA TYR A 25 -5.11 -17.31 10.46
C TYR A 25 -4.54 -16.24 11.38
N ASN A 26 -4.13 -15.07 10.87
CA ASN A 26 -3.62 -13.98 11.70
C ASN A 26 -3.78 -12.60 11.02
N PRO A 27 -4.74 -11.75 11.46
CA PRO A 27 -5.00 -10.45 10.83
C PRO A 27 -3.88 -9.41 11.00
N ARG A 28 -2.83 -9.70 11.78
CA ARG A 28 -1.63 -8.85 11.92
C ARG A 28 -0.52 -9.15 10.91
N ALA A 29 -0.66 -10.23 10.13
CA ALA A 29 0.45 -10.76 9.33
C ALA A 29 0.90 -9.78 8.23
N ASP A 30 -0.02 -9.12 7.56
CA ASP A 30 0.25 -8.30 6.36
C ASP A 30 1.20 -7.10 6.63
N PRO A 31 0.94 -6.23 7.63
CA PRO A 31 1.87 -5.16 7.96
C PRO A 31 3.20 -5.66 8.54
N LEU A 32 3.22 -6.82 9.23
CA LEU A 32 4.45 -7.44 9.72
C LEU A 32 5.36 -7.89 8.58
N ILE A 33 4.80 -8.55 7.55
CA ILE A 33 5.56 -8.98 6.37
C ILE A 33 6.14 -7.78 5.64
N CYS A 34 5.38 -6.69 5.53
CA CYS A 34 5.85 -5.43 4.94
C CYS A 34 7.01 -4.82 5.73
N ALA A 35 6.93 -4.79 7.06
CA ALA A 35 8.02 -4.33 7.91
C ALA A 35 9.26 -5.22 7.76
N TYR A 36 9.10 -6.54 7.78
CA TYR A 36 10.23 -7.47 7.58
C TYR A 36 10.85 -7.36 6.19
N SER A 37 10.04 -7.18 5.13
CA SER A 37 10.58 -7.04 3.79
C SER A 37 11.39 -5.75 3.64
N MET A 38 10.96 -4.64 4.26
CA MET A 38 11.73 -3.39 4.27
C MET A 38 13.00 -3.50 5.12
N ILE A 39 12.93 -4.12 6.31
CA ILE A 39 14.10 -4.37 7.16
C ILE A 39 15.12 -5.24 6.44
N LEU A 40 14.67 -6.25 5.69
CA LEU A 40 15.56 -7.13 4.94
C LEU A 40 16.07 -6.47 3.65
N ALA A 41 15.27 -5.62 3.00
CA ALA A 41 15.67 -4.87 1.80
C ALA A 41 16.78 -3.85 2.09
N VAL A 42 16.74 -3.16 3.24
CA VAL A 42 17.73 -2.15 3.66
C VAL A 42 19.19 -2.64 3.59
N PRO A 43 19.58 -3.74 4.28
CA PRO A 43 20.94 -4.25 4.23
C PRO A 43 21.29 -4.81 2.86
N LEU A 44 20.33 -5.40 2.13
CA LEU A 44 20.55 -5.91 0.78
C LEU A 44 20.89 -4.79 -0.23
N VAL A 45 20.15 -3.67 -0.19
CA VAL A 45 20.40 -2.51 -1.05
C VAL A 45 21.70 -1.81 -0.65
N TYR A 46 22.00 -1.73 0.66
CA TYR A 46 23.27 -1.19 1.15
C TYR A 46 24.47 -2.04 0.68
N LEU A 47 24.38 -3.37 0.80
CA LEU A 47 25.41 -4.31 0.33
C LEU A 47 25.57 -4.25 -1.18
N ALA A 48 24.48 -4.08 -1.93
CA ALA A 48 24.55 -3.87 -3.38
C ALA A 48 25.35 -2.62 -3.75
N CYS A 49 25.14 -1.51 -3.04
CA CYS A 49 25.84 -0.25 -3.29
C CYS A 49 27.35 -0.33 -2.98
N ILE A 50 27.75 -1.09 -1.96
CA ILE A 50 29.17 -1.30 -1.61
C ILE A 50 29.84 -2.29 -2.57
N THR A 51 29.14 -3.36 -2.91
CA THR A 51 29.66 -4.46 -3.74
C THR A 51 29.67 -4.12 -5.23
N ALA A 52 29.07 -2.99 -5.63
CA ALA A 52 28.94 -2.55 -7.02
C ALA A 52 30.28 -2.35 -7.75
N SER A 53 31.34 -1.93 -7.06
CA SER A 53 32.66 -1.71 -7.67
C SER A 53 33.52 -2.98 -7.81
N PRO A 54 33.63 -3.86 -6.78
CA PRO A 54 34.47 -5.06 -6.89
C PRO A 54 33.79 -6.28 -7.54
N TYR A 55 32.46 -6.46 -7.42
CA TYR A 55 31.77 -7.67 -7.88
C TYR A 55 30.45 -7.34 -8.61
N THR A 56 30.55 -7.06 -9.91
CA THR A 56 29.40 -6.71 -10.76
C THR A 56 28.28 -7.75 -10.73
N TYR A 57 28.62 -9.05 -10.76
CA TYR A 57 27.61 -10.12 -10.74
C TYR A 57 26.87 -10.23 -9.40
N LEU A 58 27.58 -10.12 -8.27
CA LEU A 58 26.94 -10.14 -6.95
C LEU A 58 26.01 -8.94 -6.75
N SER A 59 26.43 -7.75 -7.21
CA SER A 59 25.60 -6.55 -7.14
C SER A 59 24.27 -6.72 -7.86
N TYR A 60 24.25 -7.32 -9.06
CA TYR A 60 23.00 -7.59 -9.77
C TYR A 60 22.08 -8.54 -9.01
N VAL A 61 22.61 -9.59 -8.38
CA VAL A 61 21.82 -10.53 -7.57
C VAL A 61 21.21 -9.82 -6.35
N PHE A 62 22.00 -9.01 -5.63
CA PHE A 62 21.49 -8.28 -4.47
C PHE A 62 20.49 -7.18 -4.84
N ILE A 63 20.72 -6.44 -5.93
CA ILE A 63 19.75 -5.47 -6.45
C ILE A 63 18.45 -6.17 -6.82
N PHE A 64 18.54 -7.33 -7.47
CA PHE A 64 17.36 -8.10 -7.83
C PHE A 64 16.52 -8.45 -6.60
N PHE A 65 17.11 -9.04 -5.57
CA PHE A 65 16.42 -9.35 -4.30
C PHE A 65 15.97 -8.10 -3.52
N GLY A 66 16.71 -7.00 -3.57
CA GLY A 66 16.32 -5.74 -2.93
C GLY A 66 15.08 -5.12 -3.58
N VAL A 67 15.10 -4.95 -4.90
CA VAL A 67 13.98 -4.40 -5.70
C VAL A 67 12.76 -5.30 -5.57
N THR A 68 12.96 -6.62 -5.55
CA THR A 68 11.94 -7.64 -5.27
C THR A 68 11.14 -7.37 -4.00
N LEU A 69 11.84 -7.22 -2.88
CA LEU A 69 11.24 -6.98 -1.57
C LEU A 69 10.57 -5.61 -1.51
N LEU A 70 11.10 -4.65 -2.25
CA LEU A 70 10.55 -3.31 -2.39
C LEU A 70 9.26 -3.31 -3.22
N CYS A 71 9.21 -4.06 -4.33
CA CYS A 71 8.02 -4.24 -5.15
C CYS A 71 6.88 -4.92 -4.36
N MET A 72 7.21 -5.80 -3.42
CA MET A 72 6.22 -6.42 -2.53
C MET A 72 5.48 -5.39 -1.67
N ASN A 73 6.13 -4.30 -1.28
CA ASN A 73 5.50 -3.23 -0.51
C ASN A 73 4.30 -2.64 -1.25
N TRP A 74 4.40 -2.46 -2.57
CA TRP A 74 3.32 -1.87 -3.36
C TRP A 74 2.01 -2.65 -3.25
N VAL A 75 2.09 -3.98 -3.29
CA VAL A 75 0.91 -4.87 -3.13
C VAL A 75 0.43 -4.91 -1.67
N LEU A 76 1.35 -5.01 -0.71
CA LEU A 76 1.01 -5.09 0.71
C LEU A 76 0.34 -3.81 1.24
N VAL A 77 0.77 -2.62 0.79
CA VAL A 77 0.14 -1.37 1.20
C VAL A 77 -1.29 -1.28 0.66
N ALA A 78 -1.54 -1.73 -0.57
CA ALA A 78 -2.90 -1.78 -1.13
C ALA A 78 -3.83 -2.71 -0.31
N ASP A 79 -3.32 -3.85 0.16
CA ASP A 79 -4.07 -4.76 1.02
C ASP A 79 -4.33 -4.15 2.42
N ILE A 80 -3.36 -3.47 3.02
CA ILE A 80 -3.52 -2.78 4.31
C ILE A 80 -4.54 -1.64 4.21
N VAL A 81 -4.52 -0.86 3.13
CA VAL A 81 -5.48 0.23 2.90
C VAL A 81 -6.90 -0.31 2.73
N LEU A 82 -7.07 -1.42 2.01
CA LEU A 82 -8.36 -2.08 1.88
C LEU A 82 -8.94 -2.51 3.24
N TYR A 83 -8.08 -2.92 4.16
CA TYR A 83 -8.49 -3.37 5.49
C TYR A 83 -8.96 -2.23 6.40
N VAL A 84 -8.36 -1.03 6.30
CA VAL A 84 -8.69 0.12 7.17
C VAL A 84 -9.73 1.08 6.58
N VAL A 85 -10.10 0.91 5.30
CA VAL A 85 -11.07 1.79 4.63
C VAL A 85 -12.34 1.02 4.24
N VAL A 86 -13.49 1.58 4.61
CA VAL A 86 -14.82 1.04 4.25
C VAL A 86 -14.93 0.86 2.71
N PRO A 87 -15.47 -0.27 2.20
CA PRO A 87 -15.43 -0.64 0.77
C PRO A 87 -15.90 0.46 -0.20
N ARG A 88 -16.84 1.31 0.23
CA ARG A 88 -17.40 2.44 -0.53
C ARG A 88 -16.38 3.55 -0.85
N ARG A 89 -15.24 3.63 -0.16
CA ARG A 89 -14.21 4.69 -0.33
C ARG A 89 -12.84 4.16 -0.77
N ARG A 90 -12.75 2.87 -1.09
CA ARG A 90 -11.49 2.19 -1.45
C ARG A 90 -10.76 2.86 -2.62
N SER A 91 -11.48 3.24 -3.68
CA SER A 91 -10.87 3.81 -4.89
C SER A 91 -10.18 5.15 -4.67
N MET A 92 -10.72 5.99 -3.77
CA MET A 92 -10.08 7.26 -3.42
C MET A 92 -8.83 7.04 -2.57
N ALA A 93 -8.85 6.07 -1.66
CA ALA A 93 -7.69 5.76 -0.82
C ALA A 93 -6.51 5.23 -1.64
N GLU A 94 -6.78 4.32 -2.58
CA GLU A 94 -5.78 3.81 -3.52
C GLU A 94 -5.26 4.92 -4.45
N ALA A 95 -6.13 5.79 -4.94
CA ALA A 95 -5.74 6.94 -5.76
C ALA A 95 -4.83 7.93 -5.00
N ILE A 96 -5.13 8.22 -3.73
CA ILE A 96 -4.29 9.08 -2.87
C ILE A 96 -2.92 8.43 -2.67
N GLN A 97 -2.88 7.14 -2.36
CA GLN A 97 -1.64 6.40 -2.17
C GLN A 97 -0.75 6.45 -3.43
N ILE A 98 -1.33 6.26 -4.61
CA ILE A 98 -0.63 6.34 -5.90
C ILE A 98 -0.16 7.78 -6.15
N THR A 99 -1.03 8.77 -5.95
CA THR A 99 -0.72 10.18 -6.17
C THR A 99 0.43 10.64 -5.28
N VAL A 100 0.41 10.27 -3.99
CA VAL A 100 1.48 10.59 -3.04
C VAL A 100 2.78 9.89 -3.44
N SER A 101 2.72 8.62 -3.84
CA SER A 101 3.90 7.86 -4.25
C SER A 101 4.55 8.44 -5.51
N HIS A 102 3.76 8.84 -6.50
CA HIS A 102 4.29 9.46 -7.72
C HIS A 102 4.76 10.89 -7.48
N LEU A 103 4.01 11.71 -6.74
CA LEU A 103 4.41 13.09 -6.49
C LEU A 103 5.71 13.14 -5.67
N LEU A 104 5.80 12.36 -4.59
CA LEU A 104 7.00 12.33 -3.76
C LEU A 104 8.14 11.53 -4.43
N GLY A 105 7.81 10.45 -5.13
CA GLY A 105 8.77 9.61 -5.81
C GLY A 105 9.38 10.27 -7.04
N ASP A 106 8.57 10.69 -8.00
CA ASP A 106 9.06 11.16 -9.30
C ASP A 106 9.41 12.66 -9.28
N ALA A 107 8.67 13.49 -8.54
CA ALA A 107 8.92 14.94 -8.50
C ALA A 107 9.85 15.36 -7.34
N CYS A 108 9.64 14.82 -6.13
CA CYS A 108 10.46 15.24 -4.98
C CYS A 108 11.82 14.54 -4.92
N SER A 109 11.94 13.25 -5.29
CA SER A 109 13.21 12.53 -5.15
C SER A 109 14.37 13.12 -5.96
N PRO A 110 14.25 13.48 -7.26
CA PRO A 110 15.39 14.05 -8.00
C PRO A 110 15.75 15.45 -7.51
N TYR A 111 14.78 16.21 -6.99
CA TYR A 111 15.04 17.52 -6.41
C TYR A 111 15.86 17.42 -5.11
N ILE A 112 15.48 16.51 -4.21
CA ILE A 112 16.19 16.28 -2.94
C ILE A 112 17.59 15.71 -3.20
N VAL A 113 17.67 14.70 -4.07
CA VAL A 113 18.91 14.05 -4.48
C VAL A 113 19.85 15.05 -5.16
N GLY A 114 19.35 15.83 -6.11
CA GLY A 114 20.13 16.83 -6.84
C GLY A 114 20.73 17.85 -5.89
N ARG A 115 19.93 18.43 -4.99
CA ARG A 115 20.41 19.43 -4.03
C ARG A 115 21.47 18.88 -3.07
N ILE A 116 21.38 17.61 -2.68
CA ILE A 116 22.37 16.97 -1.81
C ILE A 116 23.62 16.59 -2.60
N SER A 117 23.46 16.08 -3.82
CA SER A 117 24.56 15.78 -4.74
C SER A 117 25.37 17.03 -5.07
N ASP A 118 24.70 18.16 -5.36
CA ASP A 118 25.36 19.44 -5.67
C ASP A 118 26.18 19.97 -4.49
N ARG A 119 25.68 19.76 -3.26
CA ARG A 119 26.39 20.15 -2.04
C ARG A 119 27.61 19.29 -1.75
N ILE A 120 27.56 18.00 -2.11
CA ILE A 120 28.64 17.03 -1.87
C ILE A 120 29.72 17.13 -2.96
N SER A 121 29.34 17.33 -4.22
CA SER A 121 30.29 17.46 -5.33
C SER A 121 31.06 18.79 -5.32
N GLY A 122 30.56 19.84 -4.67
CA GLY A 122 31.30 21.11 -4.50
C GLY A 122 31.69 21.83 -5.80
N GLY A 123 31.22 21.37 -6.97
CA GLY A 123 31.61 21.84 -8.30
C GLY A 123 32.63 20.96 -9.03
N ASP A 124 33.05 19.83 -8.46
CA ASP A 124 34.01 18.91 -9.09
C ASP A 124 33.32 17.95 -10.08
N GLU A 125 33.65 18.09 -11.37
CA GLU A 125 33.15 17.29 -12.50
C GLU A 125 33.91 15.94 -12.68
N SER A 126 34.75 15.55 -11.72
CA SER A 126 35.51 14.29 -11.80
C SER A 126 34.56 13.08 -11.85
N PRO A 127 34.83 12.07 -12.72
CA PRO A 127 34.01 10.85 -12.79
C PRO A 127 33.86 10.14 -11.44
N MET A 128 34.91 10.21 -10.59
CA MET A 128 34.90 9.60 -9.27
C MET A 128 34.06 10.40 -8.27
N ALA A 129 34.11 11.74 -8.33
CA ALA A 129 33.27 12.61 -7.52
C ALA A 129 31.79 12.39 -7.85
N LYS A 130 31.45 12.28 -9.14
CA LYS A 130 30.09 11.95 -9.60
C LYS A 130 29.62 10.58 -9.11
N TYR A 131 30.49 9.55 -9.14
CA TYR A 131 30.17 8.23 -8.59
C TYR A 131 29.89 8.29 -7.08
N LEU A 132 30.73 9.00 -6.33
CA LEU A 132 30.59 9.15 -4.89
C LEU A 132 29.29 9.90 -4.53
N SER A 133 28.98 11.00 -5.24
CA SER A 133 27.76 11.77 -5.05
C SER A 133 26.50 10.93 -5.33
N MET A 134 26.52 10.07 -6.35
CA MET A 134 25.43 9.12 -6.61
C MET A 134 25.30 8.04 -5.53
N GLN A 135 26.42 7.51 -5.03
CA GLN A 135 26.39 6.54 -3.94
C GLN A 135 25.83 7.17 -2.65
N TYR A 136 26.21 8.42 -2.35
CA TYR A 136 25.66 9.17 -1.23
C TYR A 136 24.15 9.42 -1.37
N SER A 137 23.71 9.72 -2.59
CA SER A 137 22.28 9.84 -2.88
C SER A 137 21.51 8.57 -2.57
N LEU A 138 22.09 7.38 -2.80
CA LEU A 138 21.42 6.11 -2.54
C LEU A 138 21.27 5.80 -1.04
N PHE A 139 22.04 6.43 -0.16
CA PHE A 139 21.86 6.30 1.29
C PHE A 139 20.61 7.01 1.81
N ILE A 140 20.13 8.07 1.14
CA ILE A 140 18.92 8.79 1.55
C ILE A 140 17.67 7.89 1.45
N PRO A 141 17.38 7.21 0.31
CA PRO A 141 16.32 6.22 0.23
C PRO A 141 16.44 5.12 1.29
N VAL A 142 17.65 4.64 1.58
CA VAL A 142 17.87 3.61 2.60
C VAL A 142 17.45 4.09 3.98
N PHE A 143 17.73 5.35 4.33
CA PHE A 143 17.27 5.94 5.59
C PHE A 143 15.74 6.06 5.65
N ILE A 144 15.11 6.52 4.56
CA ILE A 144 13.65 6.63 4.45
C ILE A 144 12.99 5.24 4.58
N LEU A 145 13.61 4.19 4.02
CA LEU A 145 13.12 2.82 4.15
C LEU A 145 13.15 2.33 5.61
N VAL A 146 14.18 2.66 6.38
CA VAL A 146 14.23 2.31 7.81
C VAL A 146 13.14 3.03 8.60
N VAL A 147 12.93 4.32 8.34
CA VAL A 147 11.83 5.08 8.96
C VAL A 147 10.47 4.49 8.57
N GLY A 148 10.27 4.18 7.29
CA GLY A 148 9.06 3.52 6.79
C GLY A 148 8.82 2.18 7.46
N ALA A 149 9.84 1.31 7.54
CA ALA A 149 9.75 0.02 8.22
C ALA A 149 9.36 0.17 9.69
N SER A 150 9.92 1.16 10.39
CA SER A 150 9.60 1.45 11.79
C SER A 150 8.14 1.88 11.94
N CYS A 151 7.66 2.76 11.06
CA CYS A 151 6.25 3.17 11.03
C CYS A 151 5.30 1.99 10.75
N PHE A 152 5.64 1.11 9.81
CA PHE A 152 4.85 -0.10 9.53
C PHE A 152 4.86 -1.08 10.70
N PHE A 153 5.98 -1.21 11.41
CA PHE A 153 6.08 -2.03 12.60
C PHE A 153 5.18 -1.52 13.71
N ILE A 154 5.14 -0.20 13.94
CA ILE A 154 4.21 0.44 14.88
C ILE A 154 2.76 0.19 14.44
N ASN A 155 2.44 0.40 13.15
CA ASN A 155 1.11 0.15 12.61
C ASN A 155 0.64 -1.30 12.82
N SER A 156 1.53 -2.29 12.77
CA SER A 156 1.17 -3.70 13.02
C SER A 156 0.56 -3.94 14.41
N PHE A 157 0.91 -3.14 15.41
CA PHE A 157 0.29 -3.23 16.73
C PHE A 157 -1.12 -2.63 16.76
N TYR A 158 -1.32 -1.47 16.11
CA TYR A 158 -2.58 -0.72 16.11
C TYR A 158 -3.63 -1.27 15.12
N VAL A 159 -3.20 -1.98 14.07
CA VAL A 159 -4.08 -2.46 12.99
C VAL A 159 -5.23 -3.36 13.45
N VAL A 160 -5.07 -4.09 14.56
CA VAL A 160 -6.15 -4.97 15.05
C VAL A 160 -7.27 -4.16 15.69
N GLU A 161 -6.93 -3.10 16.40
CA GLU A 161 -7.93 -2.28 17.07
C GLU A 161 -8.70 -1.42 16.07
N ASP A 162 -8.04 -0.89 15.04
CA ASP A 162 -8.70 -0.15 13.96
C ASP A 162 -9.63 -1.04 13.13
N LYS A 163 -9.29 -2.32 12.93
CA LYS A 163 -10.18 -3.29 12.27
C LYS A 163 -11.49 -3.45 13.01
N GLU A 164 -11.39 -3.64 14.33
CA GLU A 164 -12.55 -3.95 15.15
C GLU A 164 -13.52 -2.78 15.16
N ARG A 165 -13.00 -1.55 15.18
CA ARG A 165 -13.78 -0.31 15.07
C ARG A 165 -14.44 -0.18 13.70
N CYS A 166 -13.72 -0.43 12.60
CA CYS A 166 -14.28 -0.37 11.25
C CYS A 166 -15.37 -1.42 11.02
N SER A 167 -15.17 -2.66 11.51
CA SER A 167 -16.14 -3.74 11.36
C SER A 167 -17.45 -3.44 12.11
N LYS A 168 -17.37 -2.87 13.33
CA LYS A 168 -18.53 -2.42 14.10
C LYS A 168 -19.30 -1.31 13.39
N GLN A 169 -18.60 -0.32 12.82
CA GLN A 169 -19.24 0.75 12.04
C GLN A 169 -19.93 0.22 10.79
N MET A 170 -19.30 -0.70 10.04
CA MET A 170 -19.91 -1.32 8.87
C MET A 170 -21.17 -2.12 9.21
N GLN A 171 -21.17 -2.88 10.30
CA GLN A 171 -22.37 -3.59 10.76
C GLN A 171 -23.50 -2.62 11.14
N GLY A 172 -23.18 -1.50 11.81
CA GLY A 172 -24.15 -0.45 12.13
C GLY A 172 -24.76 0.20 10.89
N ASP A 173 -23.93 0.59 9.92
CA ASP A 173 -24.36 1.18 8.65
C ASP A 173 -25.26 0.24 7.83
N ILE A 174 -24.91 -1.05 7.76
CA ILE A 174 -25.70 -2.07 7.07
C ILE A 174 -27.03 -2.28 7.79
N SER A 175 -27.02 -2.40 9.11
CA SER A 175 -28.25 -2.59 9.90
C SER A 175 -29.19 -1.38 9.76
N ALA A 176 -28.66 -0.16 9.78
CA ALA A 176 -29.44 1.06 9.57
C ALA A 176 -30.03 1.12 8.15
N ALA A 177 -29.26 0.76 7.13
CA ALA A 177 -29.73 0.71 5.75
C ALA A 177 -30.80 -0.37 5.52
N LEU A 178 -30.72 -1.52 6.19
CA LEU A 178 -31.77 -2.53 6.11
C LEU A 178 -33.04 -2.07 6.82
N LEU A 179 -32.92 -1.42 7.98
CA LEU A 179 -34.08 -0.86 8.68
C LEU A 179 -34.77 0.23 7.86
N SER A 180 -34.01 1.12 7.21
CA SER A 180 -34.61 2.14 6.33
C SER A 180 -35.35 1.50 5.16
N ASN A 181 -34.76 0.49 4.50
CA ASN A 181 -35.44 -0.24 3.42
C ASN A 181 -36.72 -0.95 3.90
N ILE A 182 -36.72 -1.56 5.08
CA ILE A 182 -37.91 -2.23 5.63
C ILE A 182 -39.00 -1.20 5.97
N VAL A 183 -38.64 -0.03 6.50
CA VAL A 183 -39.56 1.06 6.79
C VAL A 183 -40.18 1.61 5.50
N ASP A 184 -39.36 1.88 4.47
CA ASP A 184 -39.84 2.35 3.17
C ASP A 184 -40.79 1.35 2.49
N VAL A 185 -40.47 0.05 2.56
CA VAL A 185 -41.35 -1.02 2.04
C VAL A 185 -42.65 -1.10 2.83
N SER A 186 -42.61 -0.98 4.16
CA SER A 186 -43.81 -1.00 5.00
C SER A 186 -44.71 0.22 4.74
N GLU A 187 -44.13 1.40 4.54
CA GLU A 187 -44.87 2.63 4.27
C GLU A 187 -45.57 2.58 2.89
N SER A 188 -44.88 2.04 1.88
CA SER A 188 -45.47 1.83 0.55
C SER A 188 -46.59 0.79 0.53
N ASP A 189 -46.47 -0.31 1.27
CA ASP A 189 -47.57 -1.29 1.44
C ASP A 189 -48.79 -0.69 2.14
N ASN A 190 -48.57 0.09 3.19
CA ASN A 190 -49.65 0.78 3.90
C ASN A 190 -50.35 1.81 3.02
N LEU A 191 -49.61 2.51 2.16
CA LEU A 191 -50.16 3.47 1.20
C LEU A 191 -51.02 2.77 0.13
N HIS A 192 -50.54 1.66 -0.44
CA HIS A 192 -51.32 0.85 -1.39
C HIS A 192 -52.62 0.32 -0.78
N LYS A 193 -52.58 -0.13 0.47
CA LYS A 193 -53.77 -0.61 1.18
C LYS A 193 -54.78 0.51 1.43
N ARG A 194 -54.32 1.73 1.73
CA ARG A 194 -55.19 2.91 1.87
C ARG A 194 -55.84 3.27 0.53
N ILE A 195 -55.07 3.32 -0.56
CA ILE A 195 -55.59 3.64 -1.90
C ILE A 195 -56.69 2.65 -2.31
N ASN A 196 -56.44 1.34 -2.18
CA ASN A 196 -57.45 0.31 -2.47
C ASN A 196 -58.68 0.36 -1.56
N SER A 197 -58.55 0.87 -0.32
CA SER A 197 -59.69 1.02 0.59
C SER A 197 -60.53 2.28 0.34
N SER A 198 -59.99 3.24 -0.41
CA SER A 198 -60.64 4.51 -0.72
C SER A 198 -61.35 4.54 -2.09
N ASP A 199 -61.15 3.53 -2.94
CA ASP A 199 -61.94 3.36 -4.17
C ASP A 199 -63.31 2.74 -3.82
N PRO A 200 -64.42 3.49 -3.95
CA PRO A 200 -65.76 2.96 -3.66
C PRO A 200 -66.36 2.13 -4.82
N ASP A 201 -65.60 1.85 -5.89
CA ASP A 201 -66.13 1.25 -7.13
C ASP A 201 -65.71 -0.23 -7.36
N ASN A 202 -65.31 -0.94 -6.29
CA ASN A 202 -65.14 -2.39 -6.35
C ASN A 202 -66.18 -3.11 -5.47
N SER A 203 -67.45 -2.84 -5.75
CA SER A 203 -68.53 -3.78 -5.45
C SER A 203 -68.75 -4.69 -6.66
N PRO A 204 -68.85 -6.02 -6.46
CA PRO A 204 -68.92 -7.04 -7.51
C PRO A 204 -70.14 -6.92 -8.43
#